data_AF-A0A0S8KBY3-F1
#
_entry.id   AF-A0A0S8KBY3-F1
#
_cell.length_a   1.000
_cell.length_b   1.000
_cell.length_c   1.000
_cell.angle_alpha   90.00
_cell.angle_beta   90.00
_cell.angle_gamma   90.00
#
_symmetry.space_group_name_H-M   'P 1'
#
loop_
_entity.id
_entity.type
_entity.pdbx_description
1 polymer ?
#
loop_
_entity_poly.entity_id
_entity_poly.type
_entity_poly.pdbx_seq_one_letter_code
_entity_poly.pdbx_strand_id
1 'polypeptide(L)'
;MKKILLMGNPNVGKSVIFSRLTGVRVIASNYPGTTVGYTRGTMKLSGEKAEVVDVPGTYSLNPTCKAEEVAVEMCGDGDLVINVVDATNLERNLNLTLQLLKKDVPMVVALNMWDEAKHIGVTIDENKLEHLLGVPVVPTVAVTGEGIKDLVQQLPQARPGRLTYDDEERWHEIGRIVEQVQQVTHRHHTFLERLGDASINPISGIPIALVALGVTFSIIRFLGEGLIGYIFEPIFENMWAPLMMKLSAILGSGGFLHDILIGKLVAGEIDFVESMGLLTTGLFVPLAMVLPYVFAFYLILSFLEDSGYLPRLAILVDNIMHRIGLHGLAIIPMLLGLGCNVPGAMSTRILETRKERFISTTLMAICVPCAAQLAMIVGLVGRAGVRGLIQVFGTLALVWITLGYLLNRLIRGESPEIFVEIPPYRLPYLAGLSKKMWMRVSRFLREAIPFVILGVLIVNVLYTLKVIDFVGKITAPVITGILGLPREAVAALMVGFLRKDVAVGMLSPLGLDFNQLVVASVVLAMYFPCVATFVVMAKELGLRDMVLSMMIMIAATLVVGGVLNWLL
;
A
#
# COMPACT_ATOMS: atom_id res chain seq x y z
N MET A 1 0.99 -38.21 9.96
CA MET A 1 1.20 -36.88 10.58
C MET A 1 -0.20 -36.35 10.86
N LYS A 2 -0.52 -35.95 12.09
CA LYS A 2 -1.88 -35.44 12.36
C LYS A 2 -2.15 -34.20 11.52
N LYS A 3 -3.31 -34.17 10.85
CA LYS A 3 -3.75 -33.07 10.00
C LYS A 3 -4.85 -32.28 10.69
N ILE A 4 -4.51 -31.06 11.09
CA ILE A 4 -5.37 -30.12 11.78
C ILE A 4 -5.94 -29.13 10.75
N LEU A 5 -7.25 -29.07 10.65
CA LEU A 5 -7.95 -28.14 9.78
C LEU A 5 -8.36 -26.91 10.59
N LEU A 6 -7.95 -25.74 10.13
CA LEU A 6 -8.42 -24.48 10.66
C LEU A 6 -9.63 -24.06 9.82
N MET A 7 -10.82 -24.11 10.41
CA MET A 7 -12.10 -23.79 9.76
C MET A 7 -12.75 -22.60 10.45
N GLY A 8 -13.67 -21.92 9.77
CA GLY A 8 -14.37 -20.75 10.30
C GLY A 8 -14.83 -19.83 9.18
N ASN A 9 -15.71 -18.90 9.52
CA ASN A 9 -16.20 -17.90 8.58
C ASN A 9 -15.04 -17.08 7.99
N PRO A 10 -15.23 -16.41 6.84
CA PRO A 10 -14.33 -15.36 6.40
C PRO A 10 -14.10 -14.31 7.50
N ASN A 11 -12.89 -13.73 7.54
CA ASN A 11 -12.49 -12.61 8.42
C ASN A 11 -12.51 -12.85 9.95
N VAL A 12 -12.84 -14.05 10.44
CA VAL A 12 -12.79 -14.39 11.88
C VAL A 12 -11.38 -14.43 12.50
N GLY A 13 -10.35 -13.95 11.81
CA GLY A 13 -8.95 -13.98 12.25
C GLY A 13 -8.23 -15.33 12.04
N LYS A 14 -8.81 -16.22 11.23
CA LYS A 14 -8.28 -17.55 10.91
C LYS A 14 -6.80 -17.55 10.48
N SER A 15 -6.45 -16.77 9.45
CA SER A 15 -5.07 -16.75 8.93
C SER A 15 -4.06 -16.15 9.93
N VAL A 16 -4.52 -15.32 10.87
CA VAL A 16 -3.67 -14.81 11.96
C VAL A 16 -3.42 -15.90 13.00
N ILE A 17 -4.45 -16.64 13.41
CA ILE A 17 -4.29 -17.83 14.28
C ILE A 17 -3.38 -18.86 13.62
N PHE A 18 -3.59 -19.14 12.32
CA PHE A 18 -2.73 -20.02 11.54
C PHE A 18 -1.26 -19.59 11.65
N SER A 19 -0.96 -18.32 11.37
CA SER A 19 0.41 -17.80 11.45
C SER A 19 1.01 -17.92 12.85
N ARG A 20 0.19 -17.79 13.92
CA ARG A 20 0.63 -17.97 15.31
C ARG A 20 0.94 -19.43 15.63
N LEU A 21 0.17 -20.37 15.08
CA LEU A 21 0.36 -21.81 15.29
C LEU A 21 1.58 -22.35 14.51
N THR A 22 1.79 -21.90 13.28
CA THR A 22 2.82 -22.47 12.37
C THR A 22 4.12 -21.66 12.32
N GLY A 23 4.09 -20.39 12.73
CA GLY A 23 5.22 -19.47 12.58
C GLY A 23 5.51 -19.11 11.12
N VAL A 24 6.79 -18.86 10.79
CA VAL A 24 7.24 -18.27 9.51
C VAL A 24 7.32 -19.29 8.35
N ARG A 25 7.19 -20.60 8.62
CA ARG A 25 7.34 -21.65 7.60
C ARG A 25 5.99 -22.06 7.06
N VAL A 26 5.53 -21.31 6.08
CA VAL A 26 4.23 -21.47 5.45
C VAL A 26 4.41 -21.74 3.96
N ILE A 27 3.73 -22.75 3.44
CA ILE A 27 3.69 -23.11 2.02
C ILE A 27 2.29 -22.79 1.50
N ALA A 28 2.19 -21.86 0.56
CA ALA A 28 0.97 -21.63 -0.21
C ALA A 28 0.93 -22.59 -1.40
N SER A 29 -0.17 -23.32 -1.58
CA SER A 29 -0.39 -24.25 -2.69
C SER A 29 -1.84 -24.13 -3.18
N ASN A 30 -2.11 -24.59 -4.39
CA ASN A 30 -3.49 -24.72 -4.87
C ASN A 30 -4.04 -26.12 -4.57
N TYR A 31 -5.35 -26.22 -4.40
CA TYR A 31 -6.02 -27.52 -4.32
C TYR A 31 -5.96 -28.24 -5.68
N PRO A 32 -5.69 -29.56 -5.71
CA PRO A 32 -5.58 -30.30 -6.96
C PRO A 32 -6.80 -30.08 -7.85
N GLY A 33 -6.56 -29.61 -9.08
CA GLY A 33 -7.63 -29.35 -10.06
C GLY A 33 -8.40 -28.03 -9.88
N THR A 34 -8.01 -27.15 -8.94
CA THR A 34 -8.70 -25.86 -8.73
C THR A 34 -7.74 -24.66 -8.66
N THR A 35 -8.29 -23.46 -8.81
CA THR A 35 -7.57 -22.18 -8.61
C THR A 35 -7.62 -21.69 -7.17
N VAL A 36 -8.17 -22.50 -6.25
CA VAL A 36 -8.35 -22.11 -4.85
C VAL A 36 -7.05 -22.40 -4.11
N GLY A 37 -6.39 -21.33 -3.68
CA GLY A 37 -5.20 -21.41 -2.84
C GLY A 37 -5.58 -21.84 -1.43
N TYR A 38 -4.80 -22.74 -0.83
CA TYR A 38 -4.82 -23.02 0.60
C TYR A 38 -3.41 -22.87 1.16
N THR A 39 -3.34 -22.66 2.46
CA THR A 39 -2.08 -22.44 3.14
C THR A 39 -1.78 -23.59 4.08
N ARG A 40 -0.57 -24.16 4.01
CA ARG A 40 -0.13 -25.25 4.90
C ARG A 40 1.09 -24.86 5.69
N GLY A 41 1.12 -25.28 6.94
CA GLY A 41 2.26 -25.12 7.83
C GLY A 41 2.37 -26.29 8.78
N THR A 42 3.41 -26.29 9.58
CA THR A 42 3.63 -27.35 10.58
C THR A 42 3.73 -26.74 11.96
N MET A 43 3.09 -27.36 12.94
CA MET A 43 3.24 -27.03 14.35
C MET A 43 3.77 -28.24 15.15
N LYS A 44 4.21 -28.00 16.39
CA LYS A 44 4.50 -29.07 17.34
C LYS A 44 3.30 -29.26 18.26
N LEU A 45 2.76 -30.47 18.31
CA LEU A 45 1.68 -30.86 19.20
C LEU A 45 2.17 -32.04 20.06
N SER A 46 2.23 -31.88 21.38
CA SER A 46 2.68 -32.92 22.33
C SER A 46 4.05 -33.56 21.99
N GLY A 47 4.96 -32.78 21.38
CA GLY A 47 6.28 -33.25 20.96
C GLY A 47 6.35 -33.82 19.53
N GLU A 48 5.22 -34.11 18.89
CA GLU A 48 5.13 -34.58 17.52
C GLU A 48 4.86 -33.43 16.52
N LYS A 49 5.21 -33.65 15.25
CA LYS A 49 4.85 -32.70 14.18
C LYS A 49 3.40 -32.94 13.74
N ALA A 50 2.61 -31.88 13.72
CA ALA A 50 1.28 -31.86 13.13
C ALA A 50 1.26 -30.88 11.94
N GLU A 51 0.53 -31.25 10.89
CA GLU A 51 0.24 -30.39 9.74
C GLU A 51 -0.98 -29.53 10.09
N VAL A 52 -0.87 -28.21 9.90
CA VAL A 52 -2.00 -27.28 10.03
C VAL A 52 -2.34 -26.77 8.64
N VAL A 53 -3.62 -26.81 8.30
CA VAL A 53 -4.12 -26.36 7.00
C VAL A 53 -5.13 -25.23 7.23
N ASP A 54 -4.85 -24.06 6.67
CA ASP A 54 -5.82 -22.96 6.59
C ASP A 54 -6.81 -23.28 5.46
N VAL A 55 -8.02 -23.68 5.84
CA VAL A 55 -9.09 -23.99 4.89
C VAL A 55 -9.73 -22.68 4.42
N PRO A 56 -10.13 -22.53 3.15
CA PRO A 56 -10.87 -21.34 2.71
C PRO A 56 -12.04 -21.02 3.63
N GLY A 57 -12.25 -19.73 3.94
CA GLY A 57 -13.36 -19.31 4.81
C GLY A 57 -14.70 -19.65 4.17
N THR A 58 -15.60 -20.23 4.94
CA THR A 58 -16.93 -20.64 4.49
C THR A 58 -17.98 -20.28 5.53
N TYR A 59 -19.19 -19.91 5.10
CA TYR A 59 -20.29 -19.61 6.03
C TYR A 59 -21.17 -20.83 6.34
N SER A 60 -21.09 -21.87 5.51
CA SER A 60 -21.85 -23.11 5.66
C SER A 60 -21.21 -24.25 4.86
N LEU A 61 -21.45 -25.49 5.25
CA LEU A 61 -21.06 -26.68 4.51
C LEU A 61 -21.95 -26.96 3.27
N ASN A 62 -22.86 -26.04 2.94
CA ASN A 62 -23.61 -26.03 1.69
C ASN A 62 -22.92 -25.04 0.74
N PRO A 63 -22.07 -25.53 -0.18
CA PRO A 63 -21.21 -24.66 -0.95
C PRO A 63 -22.00 -23.85 -1.98
N THR A 64 -21.75 -22.55 -2.03
CA THR A 64 -22.29 -21.63 -3.05
C THR A 64 -21.23 -21.19 -4.05
N CYS A 65 -19.95 -21.46 -3.76
CA CYS A 65 -18.82 -21.15 -4.63
C CYS A 65 -17.73 -22.24 -4.55
N LYS A 66 -16.82 -22.25 -5.53
CA LYS A 66 -15.73 -23.23 -5.63
C LYS A 66 -14.82 -23.29 -4.39
N ALA A 67 -14.61 -22.16 -3.72
CA ALA A 67 -13.79 -22.13 -2.51
C ALA A 67 -14.47 -22.86 -1.34
N GLU A 68 -15.80 -22.77 -1.24
CA GLU A 68 -16.59 -23.51 -0.27
C GLU A 68 -16.69 -25.00 -0.62
N GLU A 69 -16.80 -25.36 -1.91
CA GLU A 69 -16.75 -26.77 -2.35
C GLU A 69 -15.47 -27.44 -1.86
N VAL A 70 -14.32 -26.78 -2.07
CA VAL A 70 -13.02 -27.24 -1.60
C VAL A 70 -12.98 -27.32 -0.07
N ALA A 71 -13.57 -26.36 0.66
CA ALA A 71 -13.61 -26.40 2.12
C ALA A 71 -14.39 -27.61 2.67
N VAL A 72 -15.50 -27.96 2.01
CA VAL A 72 -16.33 -29.11 2.36
C VAL A 72 -15.60 -30.42 2.07
N GLU A 73 -14.95 -30.54 0.91
CA GLU A 73 -14.11 -31.71 0.59
C GLU A 73 -12.96 -31.87 1.60
N MET A 74 -12.26 -30.78 1.91
CA MET A 74 -11.13 -30.80 2.85
C MET A 74 -11.55 -31.21 4.26
N CYS A 75 -12.77 -30.87 4.70
CA CYS A 75 -13.29 -31.22 6.02
C CYS A 75 -13.35 -32.73 6.25
N GLY A 76 -13.57 -33.55 5.20
CA GLY A 76 -13.61 -35.01 5.30
C GLY A 76 -12.25 -35.66 5.56
N ASP A 77 -11.16 -34.98 5.22
CA ASP A 77 -9.79 -35.50 5.32
C ASP A 77 -9.04 -34.99 6.58
N GLY A 78 -9.74 -34.41 7.55
CA GLY A 78 -9.14 -33.82 8.76
C GLY A 78 -9.16 -34.78 9.95
N ASP A 79 -8.04 -34.86 10.68
CA ASP A 79 -7.99 -35.61 11.95
C ASP A 79 -8.56 -34.80 13.13
N LEU A 80 -8.52 -33.48 13.03
CA LEU A 80 -8.96 -32.53 14.06
C LEU A 80 -9.34 -31.19 13.43
N VAL A 81 -10.42 -30.57 13.89
CA VAL A 81 -10.86 -29.25 13.47
C VAL A 81 -10.64 -28.22 14.58
N ILE A 82 -9.93 -27.14 14.27
CA ILE A 82 -9.98 -25.91 15.06
C ILE A 82 -11.00 -24.99 14.37
N ASN A 83 -12.16 -24.83 15.00
CA ASN A 83 -13.21 -23.95 14.49
C ASN A 83 -13.03 -22.56 15.10
N VAL A 84 -12.65 -21.59 14.26
CA VAL A 84 -12.44 -20.20 14.65
C VAL A 84 -13.77 -19.45 14.55
N VAL A 85 -14.26 -19.00 15.70
CA VAL A 85 -15.55 -18.34 15.87
C VAL A 85 -15.31 -16.90 16.30
N ASP A 86 -15.90 -15.94 15.62
CA ASP A 86 -15.85 -14.53 16.03
C ASP A 86 -16.83 -14.26 17.19
N ALA A 87 -16.27 -13.88 18.34
CA ALA A 87 -17.00 -13.58 19.56
C ALA A 87 -17.89 -12.33 19.44
N THR A 88 -17.62 -11.42 18.50
CA THR A 88 -18.46 -10.22 18.30
C THR A 88 -19.78 -10.55 17.60
N ASN A 89 -19.83 -11.64 16.85
CA ASN A 89 -21.00 -12.07 16.08
C ASN A 89 -21.22 -13.59 16.22
N LEU A 90 -21.49 -14.01 17.46
CA LEU A 90 -21.57 -15.42 17.82
C LEU A 90 -22.65 -16.18 17.03
N GLU A 91 -23.86 -15.60 16.90
CA GLU A 91 -25.01 -16.20 16.21
C GLU A 91 -24.67 -16.64 14.77
N ARG A 92 -24.07 -15.73 13.99
CA ARG A 92 -23.68 -16.01 12.60
C ARG A 92 -22.62 -17.11 12.49
N ASN A 93 -21.70 -17.18 13.45
CA ASN A 93 -20.60 -18.15 13.44
C ASN A 93 -21.03 -19.53 13.96
N LEU A 94 -22.03 -19.58 14.85
CA LEU A 94 -22.58 -20.85 15.33
C LEU A 94 -23.24 -21.64 14.19
N ASN A 95 -23.74 -20.99 13.14
CA ASN A 95 -24.28 -21.70 11.96
C ASN A 95 -23.32 -22.72 11.36
N LEU A 96 -22.06 -22.33 11.10
CA LEU A 96 -21.04 -23.26 10.62
C LEU A 96 -20.64 -24.25 11.72
N THR A 97 -20.51 -23.77 12.96
CA THR A 97 -20.11 -24.58 14.12
C THR A 97 -21.02 -25.78 14.32
N LEU A 98 -22.34 -25.59 14.29
CA LEU A 98 -23.30 -26.68 14.45
C LEU A 98 -23.24 -27.69 13.29
N GLN A 99 -22.92 -27.25 12.08
CA GLN A 99 -22.75 -28.16 10.93
C GLN A 99 -21.46 -28.99 11.05
N LEU A 100 -20.38 -28.38 11.54
CA LEU A 100 -19.12 -29.09 11.84
C LEU A 100 -19.30 -30.12 12.95
N LEU A 101 -20.10 -29.81 13.99
CA LEU A 101 -20.42 -30.76 15.06
C LEU A 101 -21.09 -32.05 14.53
N LYS A 102 -21.88 -31.97 13.44
CA LYS A 102 -22.50 -33.15 12.80
C LYS A 102 -21.52 -34.05 12.03
N LYS A 103 -20.29 -33.60 11.76
CA LYS A 103 -19.31 -34.37 10.98
C LYS A 103 -18.54 -35.42 11.79
N ASP A 104 -18.81 -35.54 13.09
CA ASP A 104 -18.17 -36.49 14.02
C ASP A 104 -16.63 -36.41 14.05
N VAL A 105 -16.06 -35.26 13.67
CA VAL A 105 -14.61 -35.00 13.72
C VAL A 105 -14.29 -34.32 15.06
N PRO A 106 -13.21 -34.72 15.77
CA PRO A 106 -12.77 -34.03 16.98
C PRO A 106 -12.56 -32.54 16.76
N MET A 107 -13.21 -31.70 17.56
CA MET A 107 -13.21 -30.25 17.37
C MET A 107 -12.82 -29.50 18.64
N VAL A 108 -12.15 -28.36 18.47
CA VAL A 108 -11.97 -27.31 19.48
C VAL A 108 -12.43 -25.99 18.89
N VAL A 109 -13.18 -25.22 19.67
CA VAL A 109 -13.62 -23.87 19.27
C VAL A 109 -12.62 -22.85 19.78
N ALA A 110 -12.02 -22.10 18.86
CA ALA A 110 -11.25 -20.90 19.16
C ALA A 110 -12.17 -19.69 19.07
N LEU A 111 -12.65 -19.23 20.23
CA LEU A 111 -13.55 -18.08 20.34
C LEU A 111 -12.71 -16.79 20.25
N ASN A 112 -12.51 -16.33 19.03
CA ASN A 112 -11.57 -15.27 18.68
C ASN A 112 -12.22 -13.87 18.76
N MET A 113 -11.39 -12.82 18.75
CA MET A 113 -11.81 -11.43 18.98
C MET A 113 -12.44 -11.23 20.36
N TRP A 114 -11.94 -11.97 21.35
CA TRP A 114 -12.43 -11.93 22.73
C TRP A 114 -12.31 -10.55 23.39
N ASP A 115 -11.26 -9.82 23.05
CA ASP A 115 -11.06 -8.43 23.43
C ASP A 115 -12.14 -7.54 22.82
N GLU A 116 -12.38 -7.67 21.51
CA GLU A 116 -13.35 -6.86 20.78
C GLU A 116 -14.79 -7.10 21.26
N ALA A 117 -15.17 -8.34 21.55
CA ALA A 117 -16.47 -8.68 22.12
C ALA A 117 -16.72 -7.91 23.42
N LYS A 118 -15.73 -7.91 24.33
CA LYS A 118 -15.79 -7.11 25.58
C LYS A 118 -15.84 -5.61 25.29
N HIS A 119 -15.15 -5.13 24.25
CA HIS A 119 -15.17 -3.73 23.87
C HIS A 119 -16.57 -3.27 23.43
N ILE A 120 -17.27 -4.05 22.61
CA ILE A 120 -18.62 -3.74 22.11
C ILE A 120 -19.76 -4.08 23.10
N GLY A 121 -19.43 -4.46 24.33
CA GLY A 121 -20.42 -4.77 25.38
C GLY A 121 -21.03 -6.17 25.30
N VAL A 122 -20.42 -7.07 24.53
CA VAL A 122 -20.79 -8.49 24.42
C VAL A 122 -19.95 -9.29 25.42
N THR A 123 -20.63 -9.90 26.40
CA THR A 123 -20.01 -10.86 27.32
C THR A 123 -20.53 -12.25 26.99
N ILE A 124 -19.63 -13.22 26.85
CA ILE A 124 -19.98 -14.62 26.58
C ILE A 124 -19.48 -15.45 27.75
N ASP A 125 -20.31 -16.38 28.24
CA ASP A 125 -19.90 -17.41 29.19
C ASP A 125 -19.28 -18.59 28.43
N GLU A 126 -17.94 -18.66 28.40
CA GLU A 126 -17.21 -19.68 27.66
C GLU A 126 -17.43 -21.10 28.21
N ASN A 127 -17.60 -21.23 29.53
CA ASN A 127 -17.79 -22.53 30.18
C ASN A 127 -19.17 -23.09 29.86
N LYS A 128 -20.19 -22.22 29.86
CA LYS A 128 -21.55 -22.60 29.46
C LYS A 128 -21.63 -22.92 27.97
N LEU A 129 -20.93 -22.16 27.12
CA LEU A 129 -20.84 -22.45 25.69
C LEU A 129 -20.15 -23.81 25.42
N GLU A 130 -19.06 -24.11 26.12
CA GLU A 130 -18.40 -25.42 26.06
C GLU A 130 -19.33 -26.55 26.48
N HIS A 131 -20.10 -26.36 27.56
CA HIS A 131 -21.06 -27.35 28.01
C HIS A 131 -22.19 -27.60 26.99
N LEU A 132 -22.72 -26.54 26.37
CA LEU A 132 -23.79 -26.64 25.38
C LEU A 132 -23.32 -27.27 24.07
N LEU A 133 -22.15 -26.87 23.54
CA LEU A 133 -21.61 -27.43 22.30
C LEU A 133 -21.02 -28.84 22.49
N GLY A 134 -20.62 -29.18 23.72
CA GLY A 134 -20.00 -30.46 24.04
C GLY A 134 -18.57 -30.59 23.53
N VAL A 135 -17.89 -29.49 23.22
CA VAL A 135 -16.51 -29.43 22.71
C VAL A 135 -15.73 -28.33 23.43
N PRO A 136 -14.40 -28.44 23.61
CA PRO A 136 -13.62 -27.42 24.29
C PRO A 136 -13.76 -26.04 23.62
N VAL A 137 -13.98 -25.00 24.41
CA VAL A 137 -14.07 -23.61 23.93
C VAL A 137 -12.96 -22.80 24.58
N VAL A 138 -12.11 -22.20 23.76
CA VAL A 138 -10.98 -21.40 24.23
C VAL A 138 -11.11 -19.97 23.74
N PRO A 139 -11.25 -18.98 24.65
CA PRO A 139 -11.15 -17.57 24.31
C PRO A 139 -9.78 -17.24 23.73
N THR A 140 -9.74 -16.54 22.60
CA THR A 140 -8.49 -16.17 21.93
C THR A 140 -8.53 -14.74 21.40
N VAL A 141 -7.34 -14.15 21.28
CA VAL A 141 -7.13 -12.89 20.57
C VAL A 141 -5.98 -13.10 19.59
N ALA A 142 -6.31 -13.37 18.33
CA ALA A 142 -5.32 -13.73 17.30
C ALA A 142 -4.21 -12.67 17.14
N VAL A 143 -4.56 -11.38 17.26
CA VAL A 143 -3.65 -10.26 17.05
C VAL A 143 -2.60 -10.18 18.15
N THR A 144 -3.00 -10.25 19.43
CA THR A 144 -2.07 -10.20 20.57
C THR A 144 -1.41 -11.56 20.83
N GLY A 145 -2.08 -12.65 20.46
CA GLY A 145 -1.68 -14.03 20.75
C GLY A 145 -2.21 -14.56 22.09
N GLU A 146 -3.06 -13.80 22.79
CA GLU A 146 -3.72 -14.25 24.02
C GLU A 146 -4.59 -15.49 23.74
N GLY A 147 -4.57 -16.45 24.66
CA GLY A 147 -5.31 -17.72 24.54
C GLY A 147 -4.74 -18.73 23.54
N ILE A 148 -3.77 -18.37 22.68
CA ILE A 148 -3.21 -19.31 21.70
C ILE A 148 -2.46 -20.46 22.37
N LYS A 149 -1.76 -20.20 23.48
CA LYS A 149 -1.08 -21.25 24.24
C LYS A 149 -2.10 -22.23 24.85
N ASP A 150 -3.18 -21.70 25.40
CA ASP A 150 -4.25 -22.49 26.01
C ASP A 150 -4.99 -23.31 24.94
N LEU A 151 -5.22 -22.72 23.76
CA LEU A 151 -5.77 -23.41 22.59
C LEU A 151 -4.93 -24.63 22.24
N VAL A 152 -3.60 -24.47 22.11
CA VAL A 152 -2.67 -25.57 21.81
C VAL A 152 -2.68 -26.64 22.90
N GLN A 153 -2.81 -26.26 24.17
CA GLN A 153 -2.91 -27.19 25.30
C GLN A 153 -4.23 -27.96 25.32
N GLN A 154 -5.30 -27.41 24.75
CA GLN A 154 -6.62 -28.03 24.66
C GLN A 154 -6.81 -28.93 23.43
N LEU A 155 -5.96 -28.82 22.40
CA LEU A 155 -6.04 -29.68 21.20
C LEU A 155 -6.03 -31.19 21.50
N PRO A 156 -5.24 -31.72 22.47
CA PRO A 156 -5.33 -33.13 22.84
C PRO A 156 -6.67 -33.54 23.48
N GLN A 157 -7.45 -32.58 23.98
CA GLN A 157 -8.78 -32.79 24.57
C GLN A 157 -9.92 -32.60 23.56
N ALA A 158 -9.59 -32.36 22.28
CA ALA A 158 -10.57 -32.26 21.20
C ALA A 158 -11.45 -33.52 21.18
N ARG A 159 -12.76 -33.32 21.07
CA ARG A 159 -13.75 -34.39 21.04
C ARG A 159 -14.81 -34.11 19.99
N PRO A 160 -15.45 -35.14 19.41
CA PRO A 160 -16.57 -34.94 18.51
C PRO A 160 -17.75 -34.30 19.25
N GLY A 161 -18.53 -33.50 18.50
CA GLY A 161 -19.75 -32.89 19.01
C GLY A 161 -20.81 -33.92 19.41
N ARG A 162 -21.55 -33.66 20.48
CA ARG A 162 -22.70 -34.49 20.90
C ARG A 162 -24.06 -33.81 20.71
N LEU A 163 -24.06 -32.58 20.21
CA LEU A 163 -25.29 -31.80 20.03
C LEU A 163 -26.09 -32.34 18.84
N THR A 164 -27.27 -32.88 19.12
CA THR A 164 -28.24 -33.31 18.10
C THR A 164 -29.34 -32.27 17.95
N TYR A 165 -29.62 -31.87 16.70
CA TYR A 165 -30.66 -30.90 16.36
C TYR A 165 -31.19 -31.18 14.95
N ASP A 166 -32.45 -30.79 14.70
CA ASP A 166 -33.04 -30.86 13.36
C ASP A 166 -32.55 -29.70 12.48
N ASP A 167 -32.29 -29.96 11.21
CA ASP A 167 -31.71 -28.97 10.30
C ASP A 167 -32.66 -27.80 10.03
N GLU A 168 -33.98 -28.02 10.05
CA GLU A 168 -34.99 -26.96 9.95
C GLU A 168 -35.02 -26.05 11.17
N GLU A 169 -34.69 -26.59 12.35
CA GLU A 169 -34.68 -25.86 13.62
C GLU A 169 -33.30 -25.29 14.00
N ARG A 170 -32.29 -25.42 13.13
CA ARG A 170 -30.91 -25.01 13.43
C ARG A 170 -30.80 -23.56 13.92
N TRP A 171 -31.52 -22.64 13.31
CA TRP A 171 -31.52 -21.22 13.73
C TRP A 171 -32.18 -21.01 15.08
N HIS A 172 -33.22 -21.78 15.40
CA HIS A 172 -33.84 -21.76 16.71
C HIS A 172 -32.88 -22.27 17.80
N GLU A 173 -32.14 -23.34 17.51
CA GLU A 173 -31.13 -23.88 18.41
C GLU A 173 -29.94 -22.93 18.61
N ILE A 174 -29.49 -22.26 17.55
CA ILE A 174 -28.49 -21.19 17.65
C ILE A 174 -29.01 -20.06 18.56
N GLY A 175 -30.23 -19.59 18.33
CA GLY A 175 -30.85 -18.56 19.16
C GLY A 175 -30.91 -18.97 20.63
N ARG A 176 -31.30 -20.21 20.92
CA ARG A 176 -31.32 -20.78 22.28
C ARG A 176 -29.95 -20.78 22.93
N ILE A 177 -28.89 -21.16 22.20
CA ILE A 177 -27.52 -21.14 22.71
C ILE A 177 -27.09 -19.71 23.00
N VAL A 178 -27.27 -18.81 22.04
CA VAL A 178 -26.88 -17.39 22.15
C VAL A 178 -27.56 -16.72 23.33
N GLU A 179 -28.88 -16.87 23.48
CA GLU A 179 -29.64 -16.29 24.61
C GLU A 179 -29.13 -16.79 25.97
N GLN A 180 -28.65 -18.03 26.04
CA GLN A 180 -28.15 -18.61 27.28
C GLN A 180 -26.73 -18.19 27.63
N VAL A 181 -25.87 -17.92 26.64
CA VAL A 181 -24.43 -17.70 26.84
C VAL A 181 -24.01 -16.25 26.67
N GLN A 182 -24.76 -15.46 25.88
CA GLN A 182 -24.39 -14.12 25.49
C GLN A 182 -25.23 -13.09 26.24
N GLN A 183 -24.57 -12.18 26.94
CA GLN A 183 -25.18 -10.97 27.50
C GLN A 183 -24.71 -9.75 26.70
N VAL A 184 -25.67 -9.03 26.12
CA VAL A 184 -25.43 -7.77 25.41
C VAL A 184 -25.76 -6.62 26.36
N THR A 185 -24.75 -5.87 26.76
CA THR A 185 -24.91 -4.66 27.58
C THR A 185 -24.86 -3.43 26.70
N HIS A 186 -25.81 -2.50 26.89
CA HIS A 186 -25.76 -1.19 26.23
C HIS A 186 -24.59 -0.38 26.80
N ARG A 187 -23.52 -0.23 26.02
CA ARG A 187 -22.39 0.64 26.34
C ARG A 187 -22.45 1.92 25.51
N HIS A 188 -22.19 3.07 26.12
CA HIS A 188 -22.07 4.33 25.38
C HIS A 188 -20.82 4.30 24.50
N HIS A 189 -20.98 4.70 23.22
CA HIS A 189 -19.88 4.70 22.26
C HIS A 189 -18.67 5.47 22.81
N THR A 190 -17.48 4.87 22.72
CA THR A 190 -16.24 5.56 23.07
C THR A 190 -15.96 6.70 22.08
N PHE A 191 -15.09 7.66 22.45
CA PHE A 191 -14.72 8.75 21.54
C PHE A 191 -14.15 8.23 20.20
N LEU A 192 -13.37 7.14 20.25
CA LEU A 192 -12.81 6.50 19.06
C LEU A 192 -13.90 5.88 18.17
N GLU A 193 -14.96 5.31 18.75
CA GLU A 193 -16.10 4.78 17.99
C GLU A 193 -16.90 5.90 17.31
N ARG A 194 -17.16 7.00 18.02
CA ARG A 194 -17.82 8.19 17.41
C ARG A 194 -16.99 8.79 16.28
N LEU A 195 -15.69 8.90 16.47
CA LEU A 195 -14.76 9.30 15.41
C LEU A 195 -14.81 8.30 14.25
N GLY A 196 -14.94 7.02 14.58
CA GLY A 196 -15.14 5.91 13.66
C GLY A 196 -16.32 6.12 12.72
N ASP A 197 -17.50 6.28 13.28
CA ASP A 197 -18.75 6.47 12.53
C ASP A 197 -18.71 7.77 11.73
N ALA A 198 -18.18 8.83 12.33
CA ALA A 198 -18.00 10.11 11.66
C ALA A 198 -17.04 10.03 10.45
N SER A 199 -16.05 9.13 10.49
CA SER A 199 -15.07 8.98 9.40
C SER A 199 -15.65 8.33 8.14
N ILE A 200 -16.77 7.60 8.26
CA ILE A 200 -17.40 6.85 7.16
C ILE A 200 -18.53 7.66 6.52
N ASN A 201 -19.18 8.55 7.27
CA ASN A 201 -20.25 9.38 6.76
C ASN A 201 -19.72 10.40 5.72
N PRO A 202 -20.34 10.56 4.54
CA PRO A 202 -19.85 11.47 3.49
C PRO A 202 -19.64 12.92 3.93
N ILE A 203 -20.52 13.44 4.79
CA ILE A 203 -20.51 14.86 5.21
C ILE A 203 -19.38 15.13 6.21
N SER A 204 -19.19 14.26 7.21
CA SER A 204 -18.15 14.42 8.24
C SER A 204 -16.82 13.76 7.86
N GLY A 205 -16.88 12.68 7.09
CA GLY A 205 -15.74 11.87 6.66
C GLY A 205 -14.84 12.59 5.67
N ILE A 206 -15.39 13.35 4.71
CA ILE A 206 -14.57 14.11 3.75
C ILE A 206 -13.72 15.18 4.46
N PRO A 207 -14.26 16.04 5.35
CA PRO A 207 -13.46 16.94 6.18
C PRO A 207 -12.41 16.21 7.02
N ILE A 208 -12.80 15.11 7.69
CA ILE A 208 -11.86 14.30 8.48
C ILE A 208 -10.74 13.75 7.60
N ALA A 209 -11.05 13.30 6.38
CA ALA A 209 -10.07 12.85 5.41
C ALA A 209 -9.10 13.95 4.99
N LEU A 210 -9.60 15.14 4.65
CA LEU A 210 -8.74 16.27 4.30
C LEU A 210 -7.83 16.68 5.46
N VAL A 211 -8.35 16.70 6.69
CA VAL A 211 -7.55 16.99 7.90
C VAL A 211 -6.52 15.89 8.15
N ALA A 212 -6.92 14.62 8.12
CA ALA A 212 -6.01 13.50 8.33
C ALA A 212 -4.88 13.47 7.29
N LEU A 213 -5.21 13.74 6.01
CA LEU A 213 -4.24 13.86 4.93
C LEU A 213 -3.31 15.07 5.11
N GLY A 214 -3.85 16.22 5.49
CA GLY A 214 -3.06 17.43 5.77
C GLY A 214 -2.10 17.23 6.94
N VAL A 215 -2.55 16.59 8.02
CA VAL A 215 -1.73 16.25 9.19
C VAL A 215 -0.66 15.23 8.82
N THR A 216 -1.01 14.15 8.13
CA THR A 216 -0.02 13.13 7.73
C THR A 216 1.01 13.70 6.77
N PHE A 217 0.61 14.51 5.79
CA PHE A 217 1.55 15.22 4.92
C PHE A 217 2.49 16.14 5.72
N SER A 218 1.94 16.91 6.66
CA SER A 218 2.73 17.83 7.50
C SER A 218 3.76 17.10 8.35
N ILE A 219 3.38 15.96 8.95
CA ILE A 219 4.31 15.13 9.73
C ILE A 219 5.39 14.54 8.84
N ILE A 220 5.02 14.00 7.67
CA ILE A 220 6.00 13.44 6.72
C ILE A 220 7.00 14.51 6.29
N ARG A 221 6.52 15.72 5.97
CA ARG A 221 7.37 16.85 5.58
C ARG A 221 8.32 17.24 6.71
N PHE A 222 7.79 17.50 7.90
CA PHE A 222 8.60 17.94 9.04
C PHE A 222 9.64 16.89 9.44
N LEU A 223 9.25 15.62 9.48
CA LEU A 223 10.16 14.53 9.82
C LEU A 223 11.20 14.30 8.72
N GLY A 224 10.79 14.36 7.45
CA GLY A 224 11.68 14.23 6.29
C GLY A 224 12.72 15.35 6.23
N GLU A 225 12.27 16.61 6.18
CA GLU A 225 13.13 17.81 6.15
C GLU A 225 14.03 17.88 7.39
N GLY A 226 13.50 17.57 8.58
CA GLY A 226 14.27 17.55 9.81
C GLY A 226 15.40 16.51 9.77
N LEU A 227 15.12 15.28 9.32
CA LEU A 227 16.15 14.26 9.16
C LEU A 227 17.20 14.66 8.11
N ILE A 228 16.78 15.27 6.99
CA ILE A 228 17.68 15.75 5.94
C ILE A 228 18.63 16.80 6.52
N GLY A 229 18.09 17.91 7.04
CA GLY A 229 18.88 19.07 7.45
C GLY A 229 19.70 18.85 8.73
N TYR A 230 19.20 18.06 9.69
CA TYR A 230 19.92 17.85 10.96
C TYR A 230 20.86 16.65 10.97
N ILE A 231 20.66 15.65 10.10
CA ILE A 231 21.44 14.41 10.13
C ILE A 231 22.16 14.18 8.81
N PHE A 232 21.43 14.07 7.70
CA PHE A 232 22.03 13.58 6.46
C PHE A 232 22.88 14.62 5.73
N GLU A 233 22.42 15.87 5.61
CA GLU A 233 23.20 16.96 5.01
C GLU A 233 24.53 17.18 5.76
N PRO A 234 24.55 17.35 7.10
CA PRO A 234 25.81 17.52 7.83
C PRO A 234 26.77 16.34 7.68
N ILE A 235 26.28 15.10 7.55
CA ILE A 235 27.14 13.93 7.31
C ILE A 235 27.80 14.01 5.93
N PHE A 236 27.02 14.32 4.89
CA PHE A 236 27.55 14.41 3.53
C PHE A 236 28.47 15.62 3.35
N GLU A 237 28.12 16.78 3.90
CA GLU A 237 28.94 17.98 3.78
C GLU A 237 30.23 17.90 4.60
N ASN A 238 30.17 17.47 5.87
CA ASN A 238 31.35 17.48 6.74
C ASN A 238 32.25 16.25 6.56
N MET A 239 31.70 15.08 6.22
CA MET A 239 32.49 13.85 6.11
C MET A 239 32.73 13.44 4.66
N TRP A 240 31.70 13.48 3.82
CA TRP A 240 31.77 12.94 2.45
C TRP A 240 32.37 13.93 1.45
N ALA A 241 32.03 15.22 1.53
CA ALA A 241 32.51 16.25 0.61
C ALA A 241 34.04 16.40 0.62
N PRO A 242 34.73 16.43 1.78
CA PRO A 242 36.19 16.53 1.81
C PRO A 242 36.87 15.30 1.20
N LEU A 243 36.27 14.12 1.38
CA LEU A 243 36.77 12.88 0.78
C LEU A 243 36.63 12.93 -0.75
N MET A 244 35.48 13.36 -1.26
CA MET A 244 35.23 13.48 -2.69
C MET A 244 36.08 14.58 -3.33
N MET A 245 36.33 15.70 -2.65
CA MET A 245 37.23 16.76 -3.14
C MET A 245 38.68 16.28 -3.26
N LYS A 246 39.17 15.47 -2.31
CA LYS A 246 40.50 14.83 -2.45
C LYS A 246 40.55 13.88 -3.64
N LEU A 247 39.48 13.11 -3.85
CA LEU A 247 39.34 12.19 -4.97
C LEU A 247 39.28 12.94 -6.32
N SER A 248 38.62 14.11 -6.34
CA SER A 248 38.55 15.05 -7.47
C SER A 248 39.93 15.56 -7.87
N ALA A 249 40.73 15.97 -6.88
CA ALA A 249 42.11 16.42 -7.11
C ALA A 249 43.00 15.31 -7.68
N ILE A 250 42.79 14.05 -7.26
CA ILE A 250 43.57 12.89 -7.75
C ILE A 250 43.18 12.52 -9.18
N LEU A 251 41.91 12.60 -9.53
CA LEU A 251 41.39 12.20 -10.85
C LEU A 251 41.69 13.22 -11.96
N GLY A 252 42.19 14.41 -11.62
CA GLY A 252 42.33 15.54 -12.54
C GLY A 252 40.95 16.15 -12.82
N SER A 253 40.81 17.46 -12.63
CA SER A 253 39.55 18.22 -12.63
C SER A 253 38.81 18.30 -13.99
N GLY A 254 38.99 17.34 -14.90
CA GLY A 254 38.34 17.31 -16.20
C GLY A 254 38.69 16.09 -17.05
N GLY A 255 38.13 14.93 -16.71
CA GLY A 255 38.27 13.69 -17.48
C GLY A 255 37.02 12.81 -17.39
N PHE A 256 36.82 11.91 -18.35
CA PHE A 256 35.62 11.05 -18.42
C PHE A 256 35.34 10.27 -17.13
N LEU A 257 36.39 9.79 -16.44
CA LEU A 257 36.27 9.12 -15.16
C LEU A 257 35.89 10.06 -14.01
N HIS A 258 36.38 11.30 -14.04
CA HIS A 258 36.03 12.36 -13.08
C HIS A 258 34.57 12.76 -13.24
N ASP A 259 34.14 13.03 -14.48
CA ASP A 259 32.76 13.39 -14.81
C ASP A 259 31.77 12.30 -14.39
N ILE A 260 32.11 11.01 -14.57
CA ILE A 260 31.24 9.90 -14.15
C ILE A 260 31.18 9.74 -12.63
N LEU A 261 32.33 9.74 -11.94
CA LEU A 261 32.36 9.39 -10.52
C LEU A 261 31.98 10.57 -9.62
N ILE A 262 32.47 11.77 -9.93
CA ILE A 262 32.34 12.97 -9.09
C ILE A 262 31.39 13.97 -9.72
N GLY A 263 31.38 14.05 -11.05
CA GLY A 263 30.53 14.99 -11.76
C GLY A 263 31.19 16.36 -11.94
N LYS A 264 30.45 17.26 -12.56
CA LYS A 264 30.94 18.62 -12.85
C LYS A 264 30.98 19.45 -11.58
N LEU A 265 32.11 20.12 -11.34
CA LEU A 265 32.23 21.07 -10.24
C LEU A 265 31.44 22.35 -10.57
N VAL A 266 30.62 22.80 -9.62
CA VAL A 266 29.89 24.06 -9.71
C VAL A 266 30.65 25.10 -8.90
N ALA A 267 31.11 26.18 -9.54
CA ALA A 267 31.95 27.20 -8.91
C ALA A 267 33.24 26.68 -8.23
N GLY A 268 33.75 25.52 -8.65
CA GLY A 268 34.97 24.90 -8.07
C GLY A 268 34.70 23.98 -6.88
N GLU A 269 33.45 23.82 -6.46
CA GLU A 269 33.04 22.92 -5.37
C GLU A 269 32.10 21.82 -5.88
N ILE A 270 31.90 20.80 -5.05
CA ILE A 270 30.96 19.71 -5.32
C ILE A 270 29.60 20.13 -4.80
N ASP A 271 28.68 20.41 -5.71
CA ASP A 271 27.26 20.49 -5.40
C ASP A 271 26.67 19.08 -5.46
N PHE A 272 26.26 18.51 -4.32
CA PHE A 272 25.72 17.15 -4.29
C PHE A 272 24.41 16.99 -5.07
N VAL A 273 23.70 18.08 -5.36
CA VAL A 273 22.46 18.10 -6.13
C VAL A 273 22.79 18.20 -7.63
N GLU A 274 23.70 19.10 -8.01
CA GLU A 274 23.90 19.48 -9.42
C GLU A 274 25.10 18.81 -10.11
N SER A 275 26.07 18.30 -9.36
CA SER A 275 27.30 17.75 -9.96
C SER A 275 27.04 16.53 -10.86
N MET A 276 25.97 15.77 -10.61
CA MET A 276 25.54 14.58 -11.36
C MET A 276 26.52 13.40 -11.34
N GLY A 277 27.49 13.37 -10.43
CA GLY A 277 28.40 12.24 -10.26
C GLY A 277 27.78 11.03 -9.55
N LEU A 278 28.34 9.85 -9.78
CA LEU A 278 27.87 8.60 -9.17
C LEU A 278 28.04 8.58 -7.64
N LEU A 279 29.19 9.04 -7.15
CA LEU A 279 29.54 9.04 -5.71
C LEU A 279 29.07 10.31 -5.00
N THR A 280 28.74 11.35 -5.75
CA THR A 280 28.19 12.60 -5.24
C THR A 280 26.67 12.52 -5.30
N THR A 281 26.05 12.99 -6.38
CA THR A 281 24.60 13.00 -6.58
C THR A 281 23.97 11.61 -6.53
N GLY A 282 24.62 10.60 -7.11
CA GLY A 282 24.12 9.23 -7.16
C GLY A 282 23.99 8.54 -5.81
N LEU A 283 24.76 8.95 -4.80
CA LEU A 283 24.63 8.47 -3.41
C LEU A 283 23.82 9.43 -2.53
N PHE A 284 24.06 10.73 -2.65
CA PHE A 284 23.39 11.74 -1.85
C PHE A 284 21.88 11.73 -2.06
N VAL A 285 21.40 11.71 -3.30
CA VAL A 285 19.96 11.73 -3.59
C VAL A 285 19.22 10.56 -2.93
N PRO A 286 19.58 9.28 -3.17
CA PRO A 286 18.85 8.16 -2.57
C PRO A 286 19.01 8.05 -1.05
N LEU A 287 20.19 8.37 -0.50
CA LEU A 287 20.49 8.16 0.92
C LEU A 287 20.18 9.37 1.80
N ALA A 288 20.55 10.57 1.37
CA ALA A 288 20.38 11.79 2.15
C ALA A 288 18.99 12.39 1.96
N MET A 289 18.48 12.45 0.74
CA MET A 289 17.20 13.12 0.45
C MET A 289 16.02 12.15 0.46
N VAL A 290 16.08 11.05 -0.29
CA VAL A 290 14.90 10.18 -0.49
C VAL A 290 14.62 9.28 0.71
N LEU A 291 15.66 8.67 1.31
CA LEU A 291 15.51 7.74 2.42
C LEU A 291 14.76 8.34 3.64
N PRO A 292 15.03 9.58 4.09
CA PRO A 292 14.25 10.21 5.16
C PRO A 292 12.76 10.32 4.89
N TYR A 293 12.39 10.76 3.68
CA TYR A 293 10.99 10.81 3.28
C TYR A 293 10.36 9.42 3.21
N VAL A 294 11.07 8.43 2.67
CA VAL A 294 10.60 7.04 2.62
C VAL A 294 10.39 6.47 4.03
N PHE A 295 11.29 6.77 4.96
CA PHE A 295 11.18 6.39 6.36
C PHE A 295 9.96 7.03 7.02
N ALA A 296 9.84 8.36 6.95
CA ALA A 296 8.74 9.11 7.54
C ALA A 296 7.39 8.67 6.99
N PHE A 297 7.34 8.46 5.68
CA PHE A 297 6.18 7.96 4.98
C PHE A 297 5.78 6.55 5.44
N TYR A 298 6.70 5.58 5.49
CA TYR A 298 6.35 4.22 5.91
C TYR A 298 5.95 4.14 7.38
N LEU A 299 6.51 4.99 8.23
CA LEU A 299 6.10 5.14 9.63
C LEU A 299 4.63 5.55 9.72
N ILE A 300 4.26 6.64 9.05
CA ILE A 300 2.90 7.19 9.06
C ILE A 300 1.91 6.27 8.35
N LEU A 301 2.31 5.67 7.23
CA LEU A 301 1.49 4.69 6.55
C LEU A 301 1.18 3.49 7.43
N SER A 302 2.20 2.92 8.07
CA SER A 302 2.01 1.76 8.95
C SER A 302 1.08 2.11 10.12
N PHE A 303 1.16 3.35 10.62
CA PHE A 303 0.24 3.87 11.63
C PHE A 303 -1.21 3.98 11.11
N LEU A 304 -1.44 4.53 9.93
CA LEU A 304 -2.77 4.64 9.33
C LEU A 304 -3.38 3.27 8.96
N GLU A 305 -2.52 2.34 8.53
CA GLU A 305 -2.89 0.96 8.19
C GLU A 305 -3.30 0.19 9.46
N ASP A 306 -2.46 0.20 10.49
CA ASP A 306 -2.70 -0.54 11.74
C ASP A 306 -3.79 0.10 12.63
N SER A 307 -4.08 1.39 12.44
CA SER A 307 -5.21 2.06 13.12
C SER A 307 -6.56 1.76 12.49
N GLY A 308 -6.60 1.15 11.29
CA GLY A 308 -7.86 0.89 10.59
C GLY A 308 -8.45 2.13 9.90
N TYR A 309 -7.65 3.19 9.71
CA TYR A 309 -8.10 4.40 9.01
C TYR A 309 -8.23 4.19 7.50
N LEU A 310 -7.25 3.53 6.86
CA LEU A 310 -7.23 3.34 5.41
C LEU A 310 -8.48 2.61 4.87
N PRO A 311 -8.97 1.53 5.50
CA PRO A 311 -10.21 0.88 5.04
C PRO A 311 -11.45 1.79 5.11
N ARG A 312 -11.56 2.65 6.14
CA ARG A 312 -12.67 3.60 6.26
C ARG A 312 -12.62 4.65 5.15
N LEU A 313 -11.42 5.15 4.87
CA LEU A 313 -11.20 6.09 3.79
C LEU A 313 -11.53 5.46 2.43
N ALA A 314 -11.16 4.20 2.22
CA ALA A 314 -11.50 3.46 1.01
C ALA A 314 -13.01 3.40 0.78
N ILE A 315 -13.80 3.13 1.82
CA ILE A 315 -15.27 3.10 1.73
C ILE A 315 -15.86 4.47 1.43
N LEU A 316 -15.34 5.52 2.07
CA LEU A 316 -15.80 6.90 1.84
C LEU A 316 -15.68 7.32 0.36
N VAL A 317 -14.61 6.89 -0.31
CA VAL A 317 -14.32 7.27 -1.71
C VAL A 317 -14.74 6.21 -2.73
N ASP A 318 -15.27 5.06 -2.28
CA ASP A 318 -15.58 3.92 -3.14
C ASP A 318 -16.54 4.30 -4.28
N ASN A 319 -17.61 5.04 -3.95
CA ASN A 319 -18.56 5.55 -4.95
C ASN A 319 -17.91 6.40 -6.05
N ILE A 320 -16.87 7.16 -5.72
CA ILE A 320 -16.15 8.00 -6.70
C ILE A 320 -15.21 7.12 -7.53
N MET A 321 -14.48 6.21 -6.87
CA MET A 321 -13.54 5.30 -7.52
C MET A 321 -14.24 4.37 -8.50
N HIS A 322 -15.41 3.85 -8.15
CA HIS A 322 -16.16 2.90 -8.98
C HIS A 322 -16.59 3.53 -10.31
N ARG A 323 -16.85 4.85 -10.35
CA ARG A 323 -17.13 5.57 -11.61
C ARG A 323 -15.94 5.58 -12.57
N ILE A 324 -14.73 5.47 -12.03
CA ILE A 324 -13.45 5.45 -12.75
C ILE A 324 -12.99 3.99 -12.97
N GLY A 325 -13.80 2.99 -12.63
CA GLY A 325 -13.46 1.58 -12.78
C GLY A 325 -12.40 1.10 -11.80
N LEU A 326 -12.33 1.78 -10.66
CA LEU A 326 -11.46 1.46 -9.54
C LEU A 326 -12.28 1.14 -8.31
N HIS A 327 -11.75 0.29 -7.47
CA HIS A 327 -12.29 0.01 -6.15
C HIS A 327 -11.82 1.07 -5.13
N GLY A 328 -12.55 1.29 -4.04
CA GLY A 328 -12.20 2.23 -2.98
C GLY A 328 -10.78 2.07 -2.44
N LEU A 329 -10.28 0.82 -2.36
CA LEU A 329 -8.88 0.53 -1.97
C LEU A 329 -7.82 1.16 -2.90
N ALA A 330 -8.17 1.52 -4.13
CA ALA A 330 -7.26 2.20 -5.06
C ALA A 330 -6.87 3.61 -4.60
N ILE A 331 -7.56 4.18 -3.60
CA ILE A 331 -7.14 5.42 -2.94
C ILE A 331 -5.80 5.25 -2.23
N ILE A 332 -5.50 4.04 -1.72
CA ILE A 332 -4.27 3.78 -0.97
C ILE A 332 -3.06 4.05 -1.87
N PRO A 333 -2.89 3.44 -3.06
CA PRO A 333 -1.83 3.80 -4.01
C PRO A 333 -1.73 5.29 -4.35
N MET A 334 -2.85 5.98 -4.51
CA MET A 334 -2.85 7.40 -4.88
C MET A 334 -2.37 8.29 -3.73
N LEU A 335 -2.82 8.02 -2.50
CA LEU A 335 -2.31 8.72 -1.32
C LEU A 335 -0.84 8.43 -1.07
N LEU A 336 -0.44 7.19 -1.33
CA LEU A 336 0.95 6.78 -1.24
C LEU A 336 1.83 7.49 -2.28
N GLY A 337 1.31 7.71 -3.48
CA GLY A 337 1.95 8.48 -4.54
C GLY A 337 2.23 9.94 -4.16
N LEU A 338 1.34 10.59 -3.40
CA LEU A 338 1.54 11.96 -2.90
C LEU A 338 2.81 12.09 -2.04
N GLY A 339 3.22 11.02 -1.36
CA GLY A 339 4.53 10.94 -0.74
C GLY A 339 5.61 10.66 -1.79
N CYS A 340 5.57 9.45 -2.36
CA CYS A 340 6.47 9.03 -3.43
C CYS A 340 5.78 8.02 -4.35
N ASN A 341 5.92 8.20 -5.66
CA ASN A 341 5.30 7.31 -6.64
C ASN A 341 5.90 5.89 -6.64
N VAL A 342 7.09 5.67 -6.06
CA VAL A 342 7.72 4.35 -5.90
C VAL A 342 6.92 3.43 -4.95
N PRO A 343 6.70 3.76 -3.66
CA PRO A 343 5.84 2.97 -2.79
C PRO A 343 4.37 2.96 -3.24
N GLY A 344 3.87 4.05 -3.83
CA GLY A 344 2.53 4.07 -4.42
C GLY A 344 2.37 3.01 -5.52
N ALA A 345 3.31 2.91 -6.45
CA ALA A 345 3.30 1.86 -7.48
C ALA A 345 3.34 0.46 -6.84
N MET A 346 4.21 0.21 -5.86
CA MET A 346 4.29 -1.09 -5.18
C MET A 346 3.01 -1.48 -4.44
N SER A 347 2.28 -0.52 -3.87
CA SER A 347 1.02 -0.80 -3.17
C SER A 347 -0.13 -1.22 -4.08
N THR A 348 0.00 -1.03 -5.40
CA THR A 348 -1.03 -1.51 -6.34
C THR A 348 -1.17 -3.04 -6.32
N ARG A 349 -0.22 -3.78 -5.74
CA ARG A 349 -0.35 -5.23 -5.46
C ARG A 349 -1.55 -5.60 -4.57
N ILE A 350 -2.07 -4.65 -3.80
CA ILE A 350 -3.28 -4.84 -2.99
C ILE A 350 -4.53 -4.97 -3.89
N LEU A 351 -4.47 -4.45 -5.12
CA LEU A 351 -5.56 -4.51 -6.09
C LEU A 351 -5.58 -5.88 -6.77
N GLU A 352 -6.72 -6.54 -6.71
CA GLU A 352 -6.87 -7.93 -7.15
C GLU A 352 -6.72 -8.05 -8.67
N THR A 353 -7.39 -7.15 -9.41
CA THR A 353 -7.48 -7.29 -10.86
C THR A 353 -6.37 -6.55 -11.61
N ARG A 354 -6.02 -7.07 -12.79
CA ARG A 354 -5.05 -6.42 -13.69
C ARG A 354 -5.55 -5.04 -14.15
N LYS A 355 -6.85 -4.89 -14.38
CA LYS A 355 -7.47 -3.63 -14.80
C LYS A 355 -7.25 -2.54 -13.76
N GLU A 356 -7.56 -2.83 -12.50
CA GLU A 356 -7.39 -1.86 -11.41
C GLU A 356 -5.93 -1.50 -11.19
N ARG A 357 -5.02 -2.48 -11.20
CA ARG A 357 -3.58 -2.24 -11.13
C ARG A 357 -3.14 -1.27 -12.22
N PHE A 358 -3.47 -1.56 -13.47
CA PHE A 358 -3.09 -0.71 -14.59
C PHE A 358 -3.63 0.73 -14.45
N ILE A 359 -4.93 0.87 -14.20
CA ILE A 359 -5.60 2.18 -14.12
C ILE A 359 -5.02 2.97 -12.94
N SER A 360 -4.92 2.34 -11.76
CA SER A 360 -4.42 2.97 -10.54
C SER A 360 -2.97 3.42 -10.69
N THR A 361 -2.07 2.55 -11.18
CA THR A 361 -0.66 2.89 -11.37
C THR A 361 -0.48 4.01 -12.41
N THR A 362 -1.22 3.95 -13.53
CA THR A 362 -1.12 4.94 -14.61
C THR A 362 -1.66 6.30 -14.17
N LEU A 363 -2.85 6.34 -13.55
CA LEU A 363 -3.43 7.59 -13.03
C LEU A 363 -2.57 8.22 -11.94
N MET A 364 -2.03 7.41 -11.03
CA MET A 364 -1.10 7.88 -10.01
C MET A 364 0.14 8.52 -10.64
N ALA A 365 0.78 7.85 -11.60
CA ALA A 365 1.99 8.37 -12.23
C ALA A 365 1.79 9.71 -12.98
N ILE A 366 0.59 9.94 -13.52
CA ILE A 366 0.24 11.15 -14.29
C ILE A 366 -0.25 12.29 -13.40
N CYS A 367 -1.19 11.99 -12.50
CA CYS A 367 -2.02 13.01 -11.85
C CYS A 367 -1.60 13.30 -10.41
N VAL A 368 -0.82 12.41 -9.79
CA VAL A 368 -0.42 12.52 -8.38
C VAL A 368 1.03 13.00 -8.32
N PRO A 369 1.28 14.30 -8.08
CA PRO A 369 2.63 14.79 -7.86
C PRO A 369 3.13 14.28 -6.50
N CYS A 370 4.36 13.76 -6.48
CA CYS A 370 5.00 13.33 -5.23
C CYS A 370 5.35 14.53 -4.34
N ALA A 371 5.74 14.29 -3.09
CA ALA A 371 5.96 15.35 -2.10
C ALA A 371 6.99 16.38 -2.58
N ALA A 372 8.07 15.92 -3.21
CA ALA A 372 9.09 16.80 -3.77
C ALA A 372 8.55 17.67 -4.91
N GLN A 373 7.70 17.12 -5.80
CA GLN A 373 7.06 17.91 -6.85
C GLN A 373 6.03 18.87 -6.29
N LEU A 374 5.26 18.46 -5.28
CA LEU A 374 4.27 19.30 -4.63
C LEU A 374 4.94 20.54 -4.03
N ALA A 375 6.03 20.34 -3.26
CA ALA A 375 6.81 21.42 -2.67
C ALA A 375 7.37 22.38 -3.73
N MET A 376 7.90 21.83 -4.83
CA MET A 376 8.48 22.63 -5.91
C MET A 376 7.44 23.38 -6.75
N ILE A 377 6.29 22.77 -7.07
CA ILE A 377 5.18 23.42 -7.77
C ILE A 377 4.64 24.56 -6.92
N VAL A 378 4.46 24.34 -5.61
CA VAL A 378 4.07 25.40 -4.66
C VAL A 378 5.13 26.49 -4.59
N GLY A 379 6.42 26.13 -4.57
CA GLY A 379 7.53 27.08 -4.53
C GLY A 379 7.68 27.93 -5.80
N LEU A 380 7.46 27.36 -6.98
CA LEU A 380 7.54 28.08 -8.26
C LEU A 380 6.28 28.90 -8.54
N VAL A 381 5.14 28.22 -8.62
CA VAL A 381 3.88 28.81 -9.10
C VAL A 381 3.19 29.58 -7.97
N GLY A 382 3.38 29.17 -6.71
CA GLY A 382 2.79 29.85 -5.56
C GLY A 382 3.34 31.27 -5.36
N ARG A 383 4.55 31.58 -5.83
CA ARG A 383 5.09 32.96 -5.85
C ARG A 383 4.26 33.90 -6.72
N ALA A 384 3.62 33.38 -7.77
CA ALA A 384 2.72 34.13 -8.64
C ALA A 384 1.26 34.12 -8.14
N GLY A 385 1.01 33.58 -6.95
CA GLY A 385 -0.27 33.61 -6.26
C GLY A 385 -1.10 32.33 -6.37
N VAL A 386 -2.21 32.30 -5.63
CA VAL A 386 -3.09 31.12 -5.48
C VAL A 386 -3.73 30.70 -6.81
N ARG A 387 -3.91 31.63 -7.75
CA ARG A 387 -4.50 31.35 -9.07
C ARG A 387 -3.73 30.29 -9.85
N GLY A 388 -2.40 30.36 -9.85
CA GLY A 388 -1.58 29.37 -10.57
C GLY A 388 -1.66 27.99 -9.93
N LEU A 389 -1.73 27.90 -8.60
CA LEU A 389 -1.92 26.62 -7.90
C LEU A 389 -3.28 25.99 -8.24
N ILE A 390 -4.34 26.81 -8.27
CA ILE A 390 -5.68 26.35 -8.68
C ILE A 390 -5.65 25.85 -10.13
N GLN A 391 -4.95 26.53 -11.04
CA GLN A 391 -4.84 26.08 -12.43
C GLN A 391 -4.07 24.75 -12.55
N VAL A 392 -2.94 24.60 -11.86
CA VAL A 392 -2.15 23.36 -11.89
C VAL A 392 -2.94 22.19 -11.28
N PHE A 393 -3.39 22.31 -10.02
CA PHE A 393 -4.09 21.23 -9.34
C PHE A 393 -5.48 20.97 -9.91
N GLY A 394 -6.17 22.01 -10.37
CA GLY A 394 -7.46 21.88 -11.08
C GLY A 394 -7.31 21.12 -12.39
N THR A 395 -6.24 21.37 -13.15
CA THR A 395 -5.95 20.60 -14.36
C THR A 395 -5.62 19.15 -14.04
N LEU A 396 -4.75 18.89 -13.05
CA LEU A 396 -4.42 17.52 -12.64
C LEU A 396 -5.64 16.74 -12.15
N ALA A 397 -6.55 17.38 -11.41
CA ALA A 397 -7.81 16.78 -10.97
C ALA A 397 -8.75 16.50 -12.15
N LEU A 398 -8.87 17.43 -13.12
CA LEU A 398 -9.67 17.23 -14.32
C LEU A 398 -9.14 16.07 -15.17
N VAL A 399 -7.81 16.00 -15.34
CA VAL A 399 -7.15 14.88 -16.04
C VAL A 399 -7.40 13.58 -15.29
N TRP A 400 -7.30 13.57 -13.97
CA TRP A 400 -7.54 12.37 -13.17
C TRP A 400 -8.95 11.80 -13.40
N ILE A 401 -9.98 12.66 -13.44
CA ILE A 401 -11.37 12.25 -13.71
C ILE A 401 -11.53 11.79 -15.17
N THR A 402 -11.10 12.62 -16.13
CA THR A 402 -11.35 12.38 -17.56
C THR A 402 -10.56 11.18 -18.08
N LEU A 403 -9.27 11.10 -17.75
CA LEU A 403 -8.42 9.98 -18.12
C LEU A 403 -8.87 8.70 -17.39
N GLY A 404 -9.28 8.82 -16.12
CA GLY A 404 -9.79 7.68 -15.38
C GLY A 404 -11.04 7.07 -16.04
N TYR A 405 -12.00 7.91 -16.41
CA TYR A 405 -13.18 7.48 -17.14
C TYR A 405 -12.85 6.85 -18.51
N LEU A 406 -11.90 7.44 -19.24
CA LEU A 406 -11.44 6.94 -20.52
C LEU A 406 -10.79 5.56 -20.38
N LEU A 407 -9.88 5.39 -19.41
CA LEU A 407 -9.20 4.12 -19.16
C LEU A 407 -10.17 3.02 -18.70
N ASN A 408 -11.19 3.36 -17.91
CA ASN A 408 -12.24 2.41 -17.52
C ASN A 408 -12.96 1.80 -18.73
N ARG A 409 -13.24 2.62 -19.75
CA ARG A 409 -13.90 2.19 -20.99
C ARG A 409 -12.96 1.41 -21.93
N LEU A 410 -11.69 1.78 -21.98
CA LEU A 410 -10.71 1.16 -22.89
C LEU A 410 -10.21 -0.19 -22.38
N ILE A 411 -10.06 -0.34 -21.07
CA ILE A 411 -9.43 -1.51 -20.47
C ILE A 411 -10.50 -2.52 -20.03
N ARG A 412 -10.40 -3.72 -20.61
CA ARG A 412 -11.28 -4.84 -20.28
C ARG A 412 -10.95 -5.43 -18.91
N GLY A 413 -11.98 -5.76 -18.14
CA GLY A 413 -11.89 -6.36 -16.81
C GLY A 413 -13.04 -5.89 -15.92
N GLU A 414 -13.36 -6.71 -14.92
CA GLU A 414 -14.32 -6.41 -13.87
C GLU A 414 -13.60 -5.81 -12.66
N SER A 415 -14.32 -5.01 -11.87
CA SER A 415 -13.90 -4.56 -10.55
C SER A 415 -14.74 -5.36 -9.54
N PRO A 416 -14.16 -6.27 -8.74
CA PRO A 416 -14.92 -7.07 -7.78
C PRO A 416 -15.58 -6.16 -6.74
N GLU A 417 -16.72 -6.58 -6.20
CA GLU A 417 -17.42 -5.83 -5.16
C GLU A 417 -16.66 -5.91 -3.82
N ILE A 418 -16.55 -4.78 -3.12
CA ILE A 418 -16.00 -4.68 -1.76
C ILE A 418 -16.82 -5.56 -0.81
N PHE A 419 -16.24 -6.65 -0.34
CA PHE A 419 -16.60 -7.27 0.95
C PHE A 419 -15.49 -7.01 1.97
N VAL A 420 -15.14 -5.74 2.18
CA VAL A 420 -14.16 -5.34 3.20
C VAL A 420 -14.90 -5.06 4.50
N GLU A 421 -14.71 -5.93 5.49
CA GLU A 421 -15.13 -5.66 6.86
C GLU A 421 -14.34 -4.48 7.42
N ILE A 422 -15.03 -3.51 8.02
CA ILE A 422 -14.40 -2.29 8.54
C ILE A 422 -13.74 -2.64 9.87
N PRO A 423 -12.40 -2.60 9.98
CA PRO A 423 -11.76 -2.83 11.26
C PRO A 423 -12.08 -1.68 12.25
N PRO A 424 -12.24 -2.00 13.54
CA PRO A 424 -12.37 -1.00 14.58
C PRO A 424 -11.09 -0.15 14.68
N TYR A 425 -11.21 1.07 15.20
CA TYR A 425 -10.02 1.91 15.46
C TYR A 425 -9.18 1.26 16.54
N ARG A 426 -7.91 0.97 16.22
CA ARG A 426 -6.98 0.34 17.16
C ARG A 426 -5.72 1.17 17.30
N LEU A 427 -5.10 1.11 18.48
CA LEU A 427 -3.77 1.69 18.69
C LEU A 427 -2.72 0.72 18.13
N PRO A 428 -1.80 1.19 17.27
CA PRO A 428 -0.82 0.31 16.63
C PRO A 428 0.20 -0.24 17.63
N TYR A 429 0.53 -1.51 17.49
CA TYR A 429 1.54 -2.17 18.32
C TYR A 429 2.96 -1.77 17.89
N LEU A 430 3.68 -1.04 18.74
CA LEU A 430 4.97 -0.42 18.41
C LEU A 430 6.04 -1.41 17.91
N ALA A 431 6.12 -2.62 18.49
CA ALA A 431 7.10 -3.61 18.04
C ALA A 431 6.73 -4.24 16.68
N GLY A 432 5.43 -4.29 16.35
CA GLY A 432 4.96 -4.67 15.01
C GLY A 432 5.32 -3.60 13.98
N LEU A 433 5.08 -2.34 14.35
CA LEU A 433 5.38 -1.17 13.52
C LEU A 433 6.88 -1.06 13.21
N SER A 434 7.76 -1.22 14.20
CA SER A 434 9.21 -1.13 13.99
C SER A 434 9.74 -2.24 13.09
N LYS A 435 9.23 -3.47 13.22
CA LYS A 435 9.61 -4.60 12.37
C LYS A 435 9.13 -4.41 10.93
N LYS A 436 7.90 -3.95 10.72
CA LYS A 436 7.36 -3.61 9.38
C LYS A 436 8.20 -2.51 8.72
N MET A 437 8.49 -1.45 9.47
CA MET A 437 9.31 -0.32 9.01
C MET A 437 10.70 -0.80 8.59
N TRP A 438 11.38 -1.60 9.42
CA TRP A 438 12.70 -2.14 9.09
C TRP A 438 12.69 -2.99 7.81
N MET A 439 11.71 -3.88 7.65
CA MET A 439 11.58 -4.68 6.43
C MET A 439 11.37 -3.81 5.18
N ARG A 440 10.49 -2.80 5.26
CA ARG A 440 10.17 -1.89 4.13
C ARG A 440 11.37 -1.02 3.75
N VAL A 441 12.06 -0.42 4.74
CA VAL A 441 13.27 0.39 4.52
C VAL A 441 14.42 -0.46 3.99
N SER A 442 14.68 -1.63 4.57
CA SER A 442 15.74 -2.54 4.10
C SER A 442 15.50 -3.00 2.66
N ARG A 443 14.23 -3.23 2.30
CA ARG A 443 13.84 -3.55 0.92
C ARG A 443 14.11 -2.37 -0.03
N PHE A 444 13.79 -1.14 0.36
CA PHE A 444 14.13 0.06 -0.42
C PHE A 444 15.64 0.17 -0.65
N LEU A 445 16.45 -0.02 0.39
CA LEU A 445 17.92 0.05 0.28
C LEU A 445 18.48 -1.00 -0.69
N ARG A 446 17.95 -2.23 -0.67
CA ARG A 446 18.44 -3.34 -1.52
C ARG A 446 17.90 -3.32 -2.94
N GLU A 447 16.63 -2.94 -3.12
CA GLU A 447 15.99 -2.97 -4.44
C GLU A 447 16.12 -1.63 -5.16
N ALA A 448 15.89 -0.48 -4.53
CA ALA A 448 15.78 0.80 -5.24
C ALA A 448 17.13 1.48 -5.50
N ILE A 449 18.04 1.49 -4.52
CA ILE A 449 19.33 2.20 -4.62
C ILE A 449 20.15 1.76 -5.85
N PRO A 450 20.33 0.44 -6.13
CA PRO A 450 21.10 0.01 -7.29
C PRO A 450 20.56 0.55 -8.62
N PHE A 451 19.23 0.63 -8.79
CA PHE A 451 18.63 1.17 -10.01
C PHE A 451 18.75 2.69 -10.10
N VAL A 452 18.70 3.41 -8.98
CA VAL A 452 18.92 4.87 -8.99
C VAL A 452 20.36 5.19 -9.38
N ILE A 453 21.33 4.50 -8.77
CA ILE A 453 22.76 4.63 -9.12
C ILE A 453 22.98 4.30 -10.60
N LEU A 454 22.39 3.21 -11.09
CA LEU A 454 22.47 2.85 -12.51
C LEU A 454 21.82 3.90 -13.43
N GLY A 455 20.68 4.47 -13.03
CA GLY A 455 20.00 5.53 -13.78
C GLY A 455 20.84 6.81 -13.88
N VAL A 456 21.44 7.24 -12.76
CA VAL A 456 22.36 8.39 -12.73
C VAL A 456 23.58 8.12 -13.60
N LEU A 457 24.16 6.91 -13.54
CA LEU A 457 25.26 6.52 -14.41
C LEU A 457 24.89 6.63 -15.90
N ILE A 458 23.74 6.06 -16.29
CA ILE A 458 23.28 6.08 -17.69
C ILE A 458 23.13 7.52 -18.17
N VAL A 459 22.49 8.39 -17.39
CA VAL A 459 22.30 9.77 -17.85
C VAL A 459 23.58 10.55 -17.84
N ASN A 460 24.45 10.39 -16.84
CA ASN A 460 25.74 11.06 -16.86
C ASN A 460 26.53 10.67 -18.13
N VAL A 461 26.50 9.40 -18.52
CA VAL A 461 27.07 8.95 -19.81
C VAL A 461 26.38 9.63 -21.00
N LEU A 462 25.04 9.66 -21.05
CA LEU A 462 24.29 10.32 -22.14
C LEU A 462 24.55 11.83 -22.22
N TYR A 463 24.72 12.49 -21.07
CA TYR A 463 25.03 13.91 -20.95
C TYR A 463 26.45 14.19 -21.45
N THR A 464 27.42 13.39 -21.02
CA THR A 464 28.83 13.47 -21.46
C THR A 464 28.97 13.20 -22.96
N LEU A 465 28.18 12.27 -23.50
CA LEU A 465 28.15 11.96 -24.94
C LEU A 465 27.33 12.98 -25.78
N LYS A 466 26.80 14.05 -25.17
CA LYS A 466 25.92 15.05 -25.82
C LYS A 466 24.69 14.46 -26.52
N VAL A 467 24.26 13.26 -26.13
CA VAL A 467 23.05 12.62 -26.66
C VAL A 467 21.82 13.39 -26.20
N ILE A 468 21.86 13.96 -25.00
CA ILE A 468 20.81 14.82 -24.45
C ILE A 468 20.60 16.05 -25.33
N ASP A 469 21.67 16.73 -25.78
CA ASP A 469 21.56 17.87 -26.71
C ASP A 469 20.96 17.46 -28.08
N PHE A 470 21.30 16.26 -28.56
CA PHE A 470 20.77 15.72 -29.81
C PHE A 470 19.27 15.39 -29.71
N VAL A 471 18.86 14.67 -28.66
CA VAL A 471 17.45 14.39 -28.37
C VAL A 471 16.70 15.70 -28.18
N GLY A 472 17.31 16.68 -27.52
CA GLY A 472 16.74 18.00 -27.32
C GLY A 472 16.44 18.74 -28.62
N LYS A 473 17.28 18.61 -29.65
CA LYS A 473 17.00 19.18 -30.99
C LYS A 473 15.82 18.51 -31.69
N ILE A 474 15.64 17.20 -31.48
CA ILE A 474 14.53 16.42 -32.06
C ILE A 474 13.21 16.75 -31.35
N THR A 475 13.24 16.90 -30.02
CA THR A 475 12.04 17.18 -29.21
C THR A 475 11.72 18.68 -29.13
N ALA A 476 12.67 19.56 -29.45
CA ALA A 476 12.49 21.01 -29.50
C ALA A 476 11.21 21.46 -30.25
N PRO A 477 10.91 21.02 -31.50
CA PRO A 477 9.71 21.49 -32.20
C PRO A 477 8.40 21.13 -31.48
N VAL A 478 8.37 20.00 -30.76
CA VAL A 478 7.21 19.60 -29.94
C VAL A 478 7.14 20.47 -28.68
N ILE A 479 8.26 20.71 -28.02
CA ILE A 479 8.31 21.45 -26.75
C ILE A 479 8.10 22.95 -26.95
N THR A 480 8.70 23.55 -27.98
CA THR A 480 8.51 24.98 -28.29
C THR A 480 7.21 25.23 -29.04
N GLY A 481 6.79 24.31 -29.92
CA GLY A 481 5.61 24.49 -30.76
C GLY A 481 4.31 24.14 -30.04
N ILE A 482 4.20 22.92 -29.51
CA ILE A 482 2.96 22.43 -28.88
C ILE A 482 2.84 22.95 -27.45
N LEU A 483 3.93 22.87 -26.66
CA LEU A 483 3.91 23.23 -25.25
C LEU A 483 4.24 24.71 -24.97
N GLY A 484 4.72 25.47 -25.98
CA GLY A 484 5.05 26.89 -25.83
C GLY A 484 6.22 27.18 -24.88
N LEU A 485 7.05 26.18 -24.57
CA LEU A 485 8.17 26.31 -23.65
C LEU A 485 9.48 26.64 -24.39
N PRO A 486 10.40 27.41 -23.79
CA PRO A 486 11.68 27.75 -24.41
C PRO A 486 12.56 26.50 -24.60
N ARG A 487 13.55 26.57 -25.51
CA ARG A 487 14.40 25.42 -25.85
C ARG A 487 15.21 24.92 -24.66
N GLU A 488 15.51 25.79 -23.72
CA GLU A 488 16.25 25.52 -22.50
C GLU A 488 15.43 24.61 -21.54
N ALA A 489 14.10 24.67 -21.61
CA ALA A 489 13.21 23.81 -20.82
C ALA A 489 13.30 22.33 -21.24
N VAL A 490 13.81 22.04 -22.44
CA VAL A 490 14.00 20.67 -22.94
C VAL A 490 15.00 19.91 -22.07
N ALA A 491 16.08 20.57 -21.66
CA ALA A 491 17.07 19.99 -20.76
C ALA A 491 16.46 19.69 -19.38
N ALA A 492 15.67 20.62 -18.84
CA ALA A 492 14.95 20.43 -17.59
C ALA A 492 13.99 19.23 -17.66
N LEU A 493 13.16 19.13 -18.71
CA LEU A 493 12.21 18.02 -18.89
C LEU A 493 12.92 16.66 -19.04
N MET A 494 14.07 16.61 -19.72
CA MET A 494 14.88 15.38 -19.81
C MET A 494 15.47 14.97 -18.47
N VAL A 495 16.04 15.91 -17.72
CA VAL A 495 16.53 15.64 -16.34
C VAL A 495 15.37 15.19 -15.45
N GLY A 496 14.14 15.67 -15.71
CA GLY A 496 12.93 15.28 -15.01
C GLY A 496 12.65 13.78 -15.04
N PHE A 497 13.06 13.07 -16.10
CA PHE A 497 12.93 11.61 -16.14
C PHE A 497 13.76 10.92 -15.04
N LEU A 498 14.93 11.45 -14.71
CA LEU A 498 15.72 10.94 -13.60
C LEU A 498 15.19 11.43 -12.28
N ARG A 499 14.95 12.74 -12.25
CA ARG A 499 14.78 13.51 -11.03
C ARG A 499 13.91 14.74 -11.30
N LYS A 500 12.63 14.58 -10.99
CA LYS A 500 11.61 15.60 -11.25
C LYS A 500 11.79 16.88 -10.45
N ASP A 501 12.28 16.80 -9.21
CA ASP A 501 12.57 17.94 -8.33
C ASP A 501 13.59 18.91 -8.95
N VAL A 502 14.71 18.39 -9.46
CA VAL A 502 15.72 19.20 -10.13
C VAL A 502 15.19 19.83 -11.39
N ALA A 503 14.42 19.09 -12.18
CA ALA A 503 13.83 19.65 -13.38
C ALA A 503 12.98 20.88 -13.08
N VAL A 504 12.22 20.87 -11.98
CA VAL A 504 11.46 22.04 -11.55
C VAL A 504 12.39 23.18 -11.09
N GLY A 505 13.46 22.87 -10.34
CA GLY A 505 14.48 23.86 -9.96
C GLY A 505 15.16 24.52 -11.17
N MET A 506 15.49 23.73 -12.19
CA MET A 506 16.10 24.18 -13.45
C MET A 506 15.16 25.07 -14.29
N LEU A 507 13.85 25.04 -14.04
CA LEU A 507 12.90 25.95 -14.69
C LEU A 507 12.87 27.34 -14.02
N SER A 508 13.23 27.44 -12.74
CA SER A 508 13.23 28.71 -11.99
C SER A 508 14.12 29.80 -12.61
N PRO A 509 15.37 29.54 -13.03
CA PRO A 509 16.24 30.58 -13.59
C PRO A 509 15.93 30.95 -15.05
N LEU A 510 15.01 30.24 -15.72
CA LEU A 510 14.73 30.45 -17.16
C LEU A 510 13.86 31.67 -17.46
N GLY A 511 13.40 32.41 -16.44
CA GLY A 511 12.60 33.62 -16.62
C GLY A 511 11.25 33.37 -17.31
N LEU A 512 10.67 32.19 -17.10
CA LEU A 512 9.37 31.80 -17.68
C LEU A 512 8.26 32.73 -17.23
N ASP A 513 7.36 33.05 -18.17
CA ASP A 513 6.14 33.79 -17.84
C ASP A 513 5.17 32.93 -17.00
N PHE A 514 4.21 33.57 -16.32
CA PHE A 514 3.25 32.91 -15.45
C PHE A 514 2.55 31.72 -16.13
N ASN A 515 2.05 31.93 -17.35
CA ASN A 515 1.38 30.89 -18.12
C ASN A 515 2.32 29.72 -18.45
N GLN A 516 3.56 30.03 -18.83
CA GLN A 516 4.58 29.01 -19.13
C GLN A 516 4.99 28.23 -17.88
N LEU A 517 5.02 28.86 -16.70
CA LEU A 517 5.27 28.18 -15.43
C LEU A 517 4.17 27.18 -15.08
N VAL A 518 2.90 27.55 -15.34
CA VAL A 518 1.75 26.65 -15.15
C VAL A 518 1.84 25.47 -16.12
N VAL A 519 2.05 25.73 -17.42
CA VAL A 519 2.18 24.68 -18.44
C VAL A 519 3.35 23.75 -18.10
N ALA A 520 4.53 24.31 -17.79
CA ALA A 520 5.71 23.52 -17.45
C ALA A 520 5.49 22.66 -16.20
N SER A 521 4.83 23.20 -15.17
CA SER A 521 4.53 22.45 -13.93
C SER A 521 3.58 21.28 -14.19
N VAL A 522 2.52 21.47 -14.98
CA VAL A 522 1.58 20.40 -15.35
C VAL A 522 2.25 19.36 -16.22
N VAL A 523 3.00 19.79 -17.24
CA VAL A 523 3.74 18.88 -18.13
C VAL A 523 4.72 18.02 -17.33
N LEU A 524 5.48 18.63 -16.42
CA LEU A 524 6.48 17.93 -15.62
C LEU A 524 5.85 16.95 -14.61
N ALA A 525 4.66 17.28 -14.09
CA ALA A 525 3.85 16.32 -13.34
C ALA A 525 3.46 15.10 -14.20
N MET A 526 2.97 15.31 -15.42
CA MET A 526 2.32 14.28 -16.24
C MET A 526 3.23 13.44 -17.16
N TYR A 527 4.33 14.01 -17.71
CA TYR A 527 5.03 13.46 -18.89
C TYR A 527 5.62 12.06 -18.71
N PHE A 528 6.36 11.83 -17.63
CA PHE A 528 7.05 10.56 -17.42
C PHE A 528 7.39 10.36 -15.94
N PRO A 529 7.25 9.17 -15.33
CA PRO A 529 7.65 8.93 -13.95
C PRO A 529 9.18 9.04 -13.78
N CYS A 530 9.65 9.24 -12.54
CA CYS A 530 11.09 9.15 -12.29
C CYS A 530 11.61 7.72 -12.58
N VAL A 531 12.91 7.56 -12.85
CA VAL A 531 13.53 6.24 -13.14
C VAL A 531 13.15 5.17 -12.11
N ALA A 532 13.17 5.52 -10.82
CA ALA A 532 12.80 4.59 -9.76
C ALA A 532 11.34 4.11 -9.90
N THR A 533 10.41 5.04 -10.15
CA THR A 533 9.01 4.71 -10.38
C THR A 533 8.84 3.94 -11.69
N PHE A 534 9.55 4.29 -12.76
CA PHE A 534 9.52 3.56 -14.03
C PHE A 534 9.90 2.09 -13.84
N VAL A 535 11.01 1.81 -13.15
CA VAL A 535 11.47 0.44 -12.90
C VAL A 535 10.45 -0.35 -12.08
N VAL A 536 9.89 0.27 -11.04
CA VAL A 536 8.86 -0.39 -10.22
C VAL A 536 7.58 -0.61 -11.03
N MET A 537 7.09 0.37 -11.79
CA MET A 537 5.93 0.21 -12.66
C MET A 537 6.14 -0.91 -13.69
N ALA A 538 7.34 -1.00 -14.29
CA ALA A 538 7.69 -2.07 -15.21
C ALA A 538 7.63 -3.46 -14.54
N LYS A 539 8.03 -3.54 -13.26
CA LYS A 539 7.98 -4.76 -12.46
C LYS A 539 6.54 -5.14 -12.05
N GLU A 540 5.70 -4.17 -11.71
CA GLU A 540 4.32 -4.41 -11.27
C GLU A 540 3.34 -4.70 -12.41
N LEU A 541 3.45 -3.95 -13.52
CA LEU A 541 2.55 -4.07 -14.68
C LEU A 541 3.05 -5.10 -15.70
N GLY A 542 4.36 -5.36 -15.72
CA GLY A 542 5.03 -6.06 -16.81
C GLY A 542 5.33 -5.14 -18.01
N LEU A 543 6.26 -5.56 -18.87
CA LEU A 543 6.79 -4.74 -19.96
C LEU A 543 5.72 -4.23 -20.94
N ARG A 544 4.76 -5.09 -21.33
CA ARG A 544 3.73 -4.73 -22.30
C ARG A 544 2.84 -3.59 -21.80
N ASP A 545 2.40 -3.71 -20.55
CA ASP A 545 1.51 -2.73 -19.93
C ASP A 545 2.25 -1.46 -19.54
N MET A 546 3.53 -1.59 -19.18
CA MET A 546 4.37 -0.42 -18.96
C MET A 546 4.52 0.43 -20.23
N VAL A 547 4.77 -0.21 -21.38
CA VAL A 547 4.87 0.49 -22.67
C VAL A 547 3.53 1.15 -23.03
N LEU A 548 2.41 0.47 -22.79
CA LEU A 548 1.08 1.06 -23.00
C LEU A 548 0.83 2.27 -22.10
N SER A 549 1.12 2.14 -20.80
CA SER A 549 1.03 3.22 -19.82
C SER A 549 1.90 4.41 -20.24
N MET A 550 3.12 4.17 -20.71
CA MET A 550 4.03 5.19 -21.21
C MET A 550 3.50 5.94 -22.43
N MET A 551 2.90 5.24 -23.40
CA MET A 551 2.26 5.88 -24.55
C MET A 551 1.09 6.77 -24.11
N ILE A 552 0.30 6.32 -23.13
CA ILE A 552 -0.80 7.12 -22.56
C ILE A 552 -0.26 8.36 -21.85
N MET A 553 0.82 8.25 -21.07
CA MET A 553 1.45 9.37 -20.36
C MET A 553 1.93 10.46 -21.32
N ILE A 554 2.64 10.07 -22.39
CA ILE A 554 3.14 11.01 -23.40
C ILE A 554 1.96 11.65 -24.15
N ALA A 555 0.99 10.86 -24.60
CA ALA A 555 -0.17 11.38 -25.32
C ALA A 555 -1.00 12.35 -24.46
N ALA A 556 -1.31 11.97 -23.22
CA ALA A 556 -2.04 12.82 -22.29
C ALA A 556 -1.30 14.13 -22.01
N THR A 557 0.02 14.07 -21.86
CA THR A 557 0.82 15.27 -21.57
C THR A 557 0.90 16.22 -22.76
N LEU A 558 1.05 15.70 -23.98
CA LEU A 558 1.05 16.54 -25.18
C LEU A 558 -0.31 17.19 -25.41
N VAL A 559 -1.40 16.44 -25.22
CA VAL A 559 -2.77 16.97 -25.36
C VAL A 559 -3.04 18.03 -24.30
N VAL A 560 -2.82 17.72 -23.03
CA VAL A 560 -3.15 18.64 -21.92
C VAL A 560 -2.21 19.85 -21.91
N GLY A 561 -0.91 19.65 -22.11
CA GLY A 561 0.06 20.74 -22.21
C GLY A 561 -0.21 21.66 -23.40
N GLY A 562 -0.57 21.10 -24.57
CA GLY A 562 -0.95 21.88 -25.74
C GLY A 562 -2.26 22.65 -25.56
N VAL A 563 -3.26 22.03 -24.93
CA VAL A 563 -4.53 22.70 -24.60
C VAL A 563 -4.30 23.85 -23.60
N LEU A 564 -3.47 23.64 -22.57
CA LEU A 564 -3.15 24.70 -21.63
C LEU A 564 -2.40 25.86 -22.28
N ASN A 565 -1.41 25.58 -23.14
CA ASN A 565 -0.68 26.61 -23.88
C ASN A 565 -1.58 27.39 -24.85
N TRP A 566 -2.68 26.80 -25.32
CA TRP A 566 -3.66 27.49 -26.16
C TRP A 566 -4.67 28.32 -25.35
N LEU A 567 -5.02 27.86 -24.15
CA LEU A 567 -6.03 28.51 -23.29
C LEU A 567 -5.46 29.66 -22.44
N LEU A 568 -4.19 29.57 -22.04
CA LEU A 568 -3.50 30.54 -21.19
C LEU A 568 -2.73 31.53 -22.05
#